data_AF-A0AA35U0B5-F1
#
_entry.id   AF-A0AA35U0B5-F1
#
_cell.length_a   1.000
_cell.length_b   1.000
_cell.length_c   1.000
_cell.angle_alpha   90.00
_cell.angle_beta   90.00
_cell.angle_gamma   90.00
#
_symmetry.space_group_name_H-M   'P 1'
#
loop_
_entity.id
_entity.type
_entity.pdbx_description
1 polymer ?
#
loop_
_entity_poly.entity_id
_entity_poly.type
_entity_poly.pdbx_seq_one_letter_code
_entity_poly.pdbx_strand_id
1 'polypeptide(L)'
;MGQGDGQDESGGEGGSQAGSTGSRKLIDLRDCLTDSPRFRHRLADHEAEVVDLESKLEKVVTSCDRMVNNGQAYVEACRSFSSCVRELAGHFHNNSVVEQSLRRFYDTLAEVQSFHSILFDQAQRSVHSALRSFLTGELKKVKDMKKTFHKVSEELNR
;
A
#
# COMPACT_ATOMS: atom_id res chain seq x y z
N MET A 1 0.12 -63.21 14.71
CA MET A 1 0.47 -62.56 16.00
C MET A 1 0.67 -61.08 15.69
N GLY A 2 -0.11 -60.12 16.13
CA GLY A 2 -1.35 -60.11 16.92
C GLY A 2 -2.11 -58.83 16.55
N GLN A 3 -3.41 -58.86 16.82
CA GLN A 3 -4.34 -57.74 16.75
C GLN A 3 -4.00 -56.68 17.80
N GLY A 4 -4.45 -55.45 17.55
CA GLY A 4 -4.49 -54.37 18.53
C GLY A 4 -5.31 -53.20 17.98
N ASP A 5 -6.63 -53.37 17.99
CA ASP A 5 -7.65 -52.32 17.83
C ASP A 5 -7.55 -51.24 18.91
N GLY A 6 -8.03 -50.04 18.60
CA GLY A 6 -8.24 -48.98 19.59
C GLY A 6 -8.58 -47.63 18.97
N GLN A 7 -9.82 -47.50 18.48
CA GLN A 7 -10.47 -46.21 18.23
C GLN A 7 -10.67 -45.45 19.55
N ASP A 8 -10.50 -44.13 19.52
CA ASP A 8 -11.43 -43.25 20.24
C ASP A 8 -11.55 -41.91 19.50
N GLU A 9 -12.74 -41.70 18.96
CA GLU A 9 -13.26 -40.42 18.50
C GLU A 9 -13.72 -39.62 19.72
N SER A 10 -13.33 -38.36 19.83
CA SER A 10 -14.23 -37.40 20.47
C SER A 10 -13.83 -35.96 20.17
N GLY A 11 -14.79 -35.23 19.60
CA GLY A 11 -15.06 -33.85 20.03
C GLY A 11 -14.48 -32.77 19.14
N GLY A 12 -15.15 -32.53 18.02
CA GLY A 12 -15.18 -31.19 17.45
C GLY A 12 -15.91 -30.23 18.38
N GLU A 13 -15.27 -29.14 18.74
CA GLU A 13 -15.88 -27.82 18.87
C GLU A 13 -14.93 -26.89 18.12
N GLY A 14 -15.34 -26.38 16.96
CA GLY A 14 -16.21 -25.23 16.98
C GLY A 14 -15.33 -24.02 16.72
N GLY A 15 -14.83 -23.93 15.49
CA GLY A 15 -14.28 -22.69 14.98
C GLY A 15 -15.33 -21.60 15.11
N SER A 16 -14.94 -20.48 15.70
CA SER A 16 -15.29 -19.12 15.27
C SER A 16 -14.90 -18.20 16.43
N GLN A 17 -13.60 -17.96 16.60
CA GLN A 17 -13.23 -16.64 17.13
C GLN A 17 -13.44 -15.69 15.97
N ALA A 18 -14.70 -15.27 15.86
CA ALA A 18 -15.14 -14.21 14.99
C ALA A 18 -14.14 -13.08 15.16
N GLY A 19 -13.32 -12.86 14.12
CA GLY A 19 -12.75 -11.55 13.89
C GLY A 19 -13.92 -10.61 13.97
N SER A 20 -13.96 -9.83 15.06
CA SER A 20 -14.95 -8.80 15.29
C SER A 20 -14.82 -7.87 14.10
N THR A 21 -15.67 -8.10 13.10
CA THR A 21 -15.84 -7.22 11.97
C THR A 21 -16.41 -5.97 12.58
N GLY A 22 -15.50 -5.02 12.81
CA GLY A 22 -15.77 -3.78 13.52
C GLY A 22 -16.96 -3.09 12.86
N SER A 23 -18.13 -3.21 13.49
CA SER A 23 -19.17 -2.22 13.31
C SER A 23 -18.56 -0.92 13.79
N ARG A 24 -18.02 -0.14 12.86
CA ARG A 24 -17.51 1.20 13.13
C ARG A 24 -18.68 2.01 13.65
N LYS A 25 -18.83 2.06 14.98
CA LYS A 25 -19.99 2.66 15.62
C LYS A 25 -19.95 4.15 15.30
N LEU A 26 -20.80 4.59 14.37
CA LEU A 26 -21.00 5.99 13.98
C LEU A 26 -21.34 6.82 15.21
N ILE A 27 -20.61 7.92 15.43
CA ILE A 27 -20.87 8.87 16.51
C ILE A 27 -22.34 9.34 16.42
N ASP A 28 -23.11 9.18 17.50
CA ASP A 28 -24.49 9.69 17.53
C ASP A 28 -24.45 11.19 17.83
N LEU A 29 -25.07 11.99 16.97
CA LEU A 29 -25.15 13.44 17.12
C LEU A 29 -25.94 13.82 18.38
N ARG A 30 -26.87 12.98 18.85
CA ARG A 30 -27.57 13.22 20.12
C ARG A 30 -26.62 13.14 21.32
N ASP A 31 -25.72 12.17 21.33
CA ASP A 31 -24.70 12.05 22.38
C ASP A 31 -23.72 13.23 22.35
N CYS A 32 -23.46 13.81 21.17
CA CYS A 32 -22.66 15.02 20.96
C CYS A 32 -23.32 16.26 21.57
N LEU A 33 -24.66 16.40 21.47
CA LEU A 33 -25.39 17.54 22.04
C LEU A 33 -25.35 17.54 23.58
N THR A 34 -25.30 16.36 24.19
CA THR A 34 -25.26 16.20 25.65
C THR A 34 -23.84 16.17 26.23
N ASP A 35 -22.81 16.28 25.39
CA ASP A 35 -21.40 16.09 25.73
C ASP A 35 -21.13 14.90 26.65
N SER A 36 -21.75 13.75 26.35
CA SER A 36 -21.71 12.62 27.27
C SER A 36 -20.28 12.04 27.39
N PRO A 37 -19.90 11.46 28.54
CA PRO A 37 -18.60 10.78 28.68
C PRO A 37 -18.38 9.68 27.64
N ARG A 38 -19.47 9.01 27.23
CA ARG A 38 -19.46 7.99 26.17
C ARG A 38 -19.15 8.59 24.80
N PHE A 39 -19.68 9.77 24.49
CA PHE A 39 -19.34 10.51 23.28
C PHE A 39 -17.84 10.86 23.26
N ARG A 40 -17.32 11.42 24.36
CA ARG A 40 -15.90 11.79 24.47
C ARG A 40 -14.95 10.61 24.27
N HIS A 41 -15.24 9.48 24.89
CA HIS A 41 -14.43 8.26 24.71
C HIS A 41 -14.41 7.80 23.25
N ARG A 42 -15.59 7.72 22.63
CA ARG A 42 -15.70 7.31 21.21
C ARG A 42 -15.03 8.29 20.26
N LEU A 43 -15.14 9.59 20.53
CA LEU A 43 -14.46 10.61 19.76
C LEU A 43 -12.95 10.43 19.84
N ALA A 44 -12.40 10.21 21.03
CA ALA A 44 -10.97 9.94 21.22
C ALA A 44 -10.50 8.68 20.46
N ASP A 45 -11.30 7.61 20.48
CA ASP A 45 -10.99 6.38 19.71
C ASP A 45 -10.93 6.67 18.20
N HIS A 46 -11.94 7.36 17.65
CA HIS A 46 -11.96 7.73 16.22
C HIS A 46 -10.79 8.65 15.85
N GLU A 47 -10.42 9.57 16.73
CA GLU A 47 -9.27 10.43 16.51
C GLU A 47 -7.94 9.68 16.50
N ALA A 48 -7.79 8.69 17.40
CA ALA A 48 -6.63 7.81 17.40
C ALA A 48 -6.58 6.95 16.13
N GLU A 49 -7.72 6.42 15.66
CA GLU A 49 -7.82 5.69 14.39
C GLU A 49 -7.39 6.56 13.20
N VAL A 50 -7.80 7.83 13.16
CA VAL A 50 -7.44 8.77 12.10
C VAL A 50 -5.93 9.02 12.07
N VAL A 51 -5.28 9.16 13.24
CA VAL A 51 -3.82 9.32 13.34
C VAL A 51 -3.07 8.05 12.92
N ASP A 52 -3.55 6.87 13.32
CA ASP A 52 -2.96 5.60 12.88
C ASP A 52 -3.11 5.39 11.36
N LEU A 53 -4.28 5.71 10.80
CA LEU A 53 -4.53 5.67 9.37
C LEU A 53 -3.61 6.63 8.62
N GLU A 54 -3.43 7.87 9.10
CA GLU A 54 -2.49 8.84 8.54
C GLU A 54 -1.09 8.23 8.41
N SER A 55 -0.56 7.68 9.51
CA SER A 55 0.78 7.09 9.54
C SER A 55 0.90 5.92 8.57
N LYS A 56 -0.12 5.06 8.46
CA LYS A 56 -0.12 3.93 7.53
C LYS A 56 -0.14 4.39 6.08
N LEU A 57 -0.95 5.39 5.75
CA LEU A 57 -1.01 5.96 4.41
C LEU A 57 0.30 6.65 4.02
N GLU A 58 0.93 7.40 4.93
CA GLU A 58 2.24 8.01 4.70
C GLU A 58 3.33 6.97 4.42
N LYS A 59 3.31 5.85 5.14
CA LYS A 59 4.24 4.72 4.90
C LYS A 59 4.04 4.13 3.51
N VAL A 60 2.79 3.95 3.06
CA VAL A 60 2.49 3.45 1.71
C VAL A 60 3.00 4.40 0.64
N VAL A 61 2.73 5.71 0.78
CA VAL A 61 3.22 6.74 -0.15
C VAL A 61 4.74 6.72 -0.23
N THR A 62 5.42 6.70 0.91
CA THR A 62 6.89 6.68 0.98
C THR A 62 7.47 5.40 0.39
N SER A 63 6.85 4.25 0.64
CA SER A 63 7.27 2.97 0.07
C SER A 63 7.08 2.94 -1.45
N CYS A 64 5.98 3.49 -1.96
CA CYS A 64 5.72 3.61 -3.40
C CYS A 64 6.78 4.48 -4.08
N ASP A 65 7.11 5.63 -3.50
CA ASP A 65 8.14 6.53 -4.03
C ASP A 65 9.51 5.85 -4.11
N ARG A 66 9.93 5.16 -3.04
CA ARG A 66 11.17 4.38 -3.03
C ARG A 66 11.18 3.26 -4.08
N MET A 67 10.06 2.56 -4.24
CA MET A 67 9.92 1.50 -5.24
C MET A 67 10.07 2.06 -6.66
N VAL A 68 9.40 3.18 -6.97
CA VAL A 68 9.48 3.86 -8.27
C VAL A 68 10.90 4.33 -8.56
N ASN A 69 11.55 5.01 -7.60
CA ASN A 69 12.90 5.53 -7.78
C ASN A 69 13.93 4.41 -8.00
N ASN A 70 13.87 3.34 -7.19
CA ASN A 70 14.74 2.17 -7.38
C ASN A 70 14.46 1.46 -8.70
N GLY A 71 13.19 1.36 -9.10
CA GLY A 71 12.77 0.75 -10.35
C GLY A 71 13.28 1.52 -11.57
N GLN A 72 13.25 2.85 -11.54
CA GLN A 72 13.80 3.69 -12.60
C GLN A 72 15.31 3.51 -12.76
N ALA A 73 16.05 3.49 -11.64
CA ALA A 73 17.49 3.21 -11.66
C ALA A 73 17.80 1.81 -12.23
N TYR A 74 16.98 0.81 -11.91
CA TYR A 74 17.09 -0.53 -12.50
C TYR A 74 16.85 -0.52 -14.02
N VAL A 75 15.80 0.16 -14.49
CA VAL A 75 15.51 0.30 -15.93
C VAL A 75 16.67 0.98 -16.66
N GLU A 76 17.30 1.99 -16.05
CA GLU A 76 18.46 2.66 -16.61
C GLU A 76 19.69 1.74 -16.69
N ALA A 77 19.96 0.96 -15.64
CA ALA A 77 21.00 -0.07 -15.67
C ALA A 77 20.75 -1.12 -16.77
N CYS A 78 19.50 -1.58 -16.92
CA CYS A 78 19.12 -2.50 -17.99
C CYS A 78 19.32 -1.88 -19.38
N ARG A 79 19.06 -0.58 -19.56
CA ARG A 79 19.28 0.13 -20.82
C ARG A 79 20.76 0.16 -21.18
N SER A 80 21.62 0.51 -20.23
CA SER A 80 23.08 0.49 -20.42
C SER A 80 23.57 -0.91 -20.78
N PHE A 81 23.12 -1.93 -20.06
CA PHE A 81 23.45 -3.33 -20.37
C PHE A 81 22.97 -3.74 -21.78
N SER A 82 21.76 -3.35 -22.17
CA SER A 82 21.22 -3.61 -23.51
C SER A 82 22.08 -2.99 -24.61
N SER A 83 22.64 -1.79 -24.38
CA SER A 83 23.58 -1.15 -25.31
C SER A 83 24.85 -1.99 -25.50
N CYS A 84 25.45 -2.47 -24.42
CA CYS A 84 26.64 -3.34 -24.50
C CYS A 84 26.35 -4.64 -25.26
N VAL A 85 25.19 -5.26 -25.03
CA VAL A 85 24.78 -6.47 -25.77
C VAL A 85 24.59 -6.18 -27.25
N ARG A 86 24.02 -5.01 -27.60
CA ARG A 86 23.87 -4.58 -28.99
C ARG A 86 25.23 -4.36 -29.67
N GLU A 87 26.18 -3.72 -28.99
CA GLU A 87 27.55 -3.55 -29.49
C GLU A 87 28.23 -4.91 -29.74
N LEU A 88 28.08 -5.84 -28.79
CA LEU A 88 28.58 -7.20 -28.95
C LEU A 88 27.94 -7.93 -30.13
N ALA A 89 26.62 -7.78 -30.34
CA ALA A 89 25.94 -8.35 -31.49
C ALA A 89 26.54 -7.85 -32.81
N GLY A 90 26.91 -6.57 -32.88
CA GLY A 90 27.59 -5.98 -34.04
C GLY A 90 28.95 -6.61 -34.36
N HIS A 91 29.69 -7.09 -33.36
CA HIS A 91 30.95 -7.82 -33.57
C HIS A 91 30.72 -9.17 -34.26
N PHE A 92 29.55 -9.80 -34.06
CA PHE A 92 29.21 -11.09 -34.65
C PHE A 92 28.47 -10.99 -35.99
N HIS A 93 28.60 -9.89 -36.73
CA HIS A 93 27.90 -9.68 -38.01
C HIS A 93 28.13 -10.78 -39.08
N ASN A 94 29.20 -11.58 -38.96
CA ASN A 94 29.49 -12.72 -39.84
C ASN A 94 28.97 -14.06 -39.30
N ASN A 95 28.42 -14.09 -38.08
CA ASN A 95 27.83 -15.25 -37.43
C ASN A 95 26.36 -14.97 -37.10
N SER A 96 25.50 -15.24 -38.08
CA SER A 96 24.07 -14.92 -38.04
C SER A 96 23.32 -15.54 -36.86
N VAL A 97 23.74 -16.74 -36.41
CA VAL A 97 23.09 -17.43 -35.28
C VAL A 97 23.36 -16.69 -33.97
N VAL A 98 24.61 -16.30 -33.73
CA VAL A 98 25.00 -15.57 -32.51
C VAL A 98 24.41 -14.16 -32.54
N GLU A 99 24.53 -13.45 -33.66
CA GLU A 99 23.97 -12.10 -33.83
C GLU A 99 22.46 -12.07 -33.56
N GLN A 100 21.69 -12.98 -34.18
CA GLN A 100 20.23 -13.03 -33.98
C GLN A 100 19.84 -13.38 -32.53
N SER A 101 20.61 -14.24 -31.87
CA SER A 101 20.34 -14.61 -30.47
C SER A 101 20.53 -13.41 -29.54
N LEU A 102 21.63 -12.67 -29.71
CA LEU A 102 21.91 -11.44 -28.95
C LEU A 102 20.89 -10.34 -29.27
N ARG A 103 20.47 -10.25 -30.54
CA ARG A 103 19.44 -9.30 -30.98
C ARG A 103 18.10 -9.53 -30.31
N ARG A 104 17.59 -10.77 -30.38
CA ARG A 104 16.35 -11.14 -29.68
C ARG A 104 16.43 -10.85 -28.18
N PHE A 105 17.59 -11.09 -27.57
CA PHE A 105 17.79 -10.81 -26.16
C PHE A 105 17.64 -9.32 -25.83
N TYR A 106 18.37 -8.43 -26.50
CA TYR A 106 18.28 -6.99 -26.19
C TYR A 106 16.93 -6.39 -26.59
N ASP A 107 16.29 -6.90 -27.66
CA ASP A 107 14.94 -6.47 -28.07
C ASP A 107 13.90 -6.87 -26.99
N THR A 108 13.94 -8.12 -26.52
CA THR A 108 13.06 -8.60 -25.43
C THR A 108 13.29 -7.79 -24.15
N LEU A 109 14.54 -7.50 -23.80
CA LEU A 109 14.87 -6.71 -22.62
C LEU A 109 14.36 -5.27 -22.74
N ALA A 110 14.36 -4.68 -23.94
CA ALA A 110 13.79 -3.36 -24.19
C ALA A 110 12.27 -3.34 -24.02
N GLU A 111 11.55 -4.39 -24.42
CA GLU A 111 10.11 -4.52 -24.17
C GLU A 111 9.80 -4.58 -22.66
N VAL A 112 10.55 -5.38 -21.90
CA VAL A 112 10.41 -5.47 -20.43
C VAL A 112 10.65 -4.10 -19.79
N GLN A 113 11.65 -3.35 -20.23
CA GLN A 113 11.90 -1.98 -19.75
C GLN A 113 10.70 -1.06 -20.00
N SER A 114 10.05 -1.17 -21.17
CA SER A 114 8.86 -0.39 -21.50
C SER A 114 7.70 -0.68 -20.54
N PHE A 115 7.42 -1.96 -20.27
CA PHE A 115 6.40 -2.35 -19.31
C PHE A 115 6.69 -1.85 -17.88
N HIS A 116 7.94 -1.93 -17.43
CA HIS A 116 8.34 -1.36 -16.14
C HIS A 116 8.15 0.15 -16.09
N SER A 117 8.51 0.90 -17.14
CA SER A 117 8.27 2.35 -17.19
C SER A 117 6.78 2.69 -17.07
N ILE A 118 5.89 1.96 -17.75
CA ILE A 118 4.43 2.15 -17.64
C ILE A 118 3.95 1.82 -16.23
N LEU A 119 4.41 0.71 -15.63
CA LEU A 119 4.06 0.32 -14.28
C LEU A 119 4.43 1.39 -13.26
N PHE A 120 5.64 1.93 -13.34
CA PHE A 120 6.11 2.95 -12.40
C PHE A 120 5.37 4.27 -12.55
N ASP A 121 5.13 4.71 -13.78
CA ASP A 121 4.33 5.90 -14.07
C ASP A 121 2.90 5.75 -13.53
N GLN A 122 2.30 4.57 -13.71
CA GLN A 122 0.99 4.28 -13.16
C GLN A 122 1.00 4.25 -11.63
N ALA A 123 1.95 3.57 -11.00
CA ALA A 123 2.09 3.54 -9.55
C ALA A 123 2.26 4.95 -8.96
N GLN A 124 3.05 5.81 -9.61
CA GLN A 124 3.25 7.19 -9.19
C GLN A 124 1.95 8.00 -9.24
N ARG A 125 1.12 7.80 -10.27
CA ARG A 125 -0.17 8.50 -10.38
C ARG A 125 -1.24 7.93 -9.46
N SER A 126 -1.52 6.64 -9.55
CA SER A 126 -2.68 6.03 -8.89
C SER A 126 -2.47 5.76 -7.41
N VAL A 127 -1.23 5.52 -6.97
CA VAL A 127 -0.93 5.27 -5.56
C VAL A 127 -0.35 6.52 -4.93
N HIS A 128 0.81 6.99 -5.42
CA HIS A 128 1.51 8.08 -4.75
C HIS A 128 0.72 9.39 -4.81
N SER A 129 0.35 9.89 -6.00
CA SER A 129 -0.35 11.17 -6.14
C SER A 129 -1.74 11.16 -5.48
N ALA A 130 -2.53 10.11 -5.70
CA ALA A 130 -3.87 9.99 -5.12
C ALA A 130 -3.84 9.99 -3.58
N LEU A 131 -2.98 9.17 -2.97
CA LEU A 131 -2.87 9.11 -1.51
C LEU A 131 -2.27 10.39 -0.94
N ARG A 132 -1.27 10.98 -1.61
CA ARG A 132 -0.69 12.27 -1.18
C ARG A 132 -1.73 13.38 -1.19
N SER A 133 -2.58 13.44 -2.22
CA SER A 133 -3.68 14.39 -2.32
C SER A 133 -4.72 14.20 -1.22
N PHE A 134 -5.09 12.94 -0.92
CA PHE A 134 -5.98 12.63 0.19
C PHE A 134 -5.42 13.09 1.54
N LEU A 135 -4.13 12.83 1.81
CA LEU A 135 -3.45 13.24 3.05
C LEU A 135 -3.41 14.77 3.21
N THR A 136 -3.04 15.51 2.15
CA THR A 136 -2.89 16.96 2.23
C THR A 136 -4.21 17.72 2.10
N GLY A 137 -5.22 17.11 1.49
CA GLY A 137 -6.56 17.66 1.29
C GLY A 137 -7.53 17.23 2.37
N GLU A 138 -8.11 16.05 2.21
CA GLU A 138 -9.25 15.58 3.02
C GLU A 138 -8.86 15.32 4.48
N LEU A 139 -7.74 14.64 4.70
CA LEU A 139 -7.31 14.33 6.06
C LEU A 139 -6.91 15.59 6.84
N LYS A 140 -6.27 16.54 6.17
CA LYS A 140 -5.95 17.85 6.76
C LYS A 140 -7.21 18.59 7.20
N LYS A 141 -8.27 18.61 6.37
CA LYS A 141 -9.56 19.21 6.74
C LYS A 141 -10.17 18.57 7.99
N VAL A 142 -10.11 17.24 8.11
CA VAL A 142 -10.59 16.51 9.31
C VAL A 142 -9.82 16.96 10.55
N LYS A 143 -8.49 17.07 10.46
CA LYS A 143 -7.64 17.53 11.58
C LYS A 143 -7.92 18.97 11.97
N ASP A 144 -8.17 19.86 11.01
CA ASP A 144 -8.51 21.25 11.29
C ASP A 144 -9.92 21.38 11.90
N MET A 145 -10.88 20.59 11.43
CA MET A 145 -12.22 20.49 12.05
C MET A 145 -12.14 20.01 13.49
N LYS A 146 -11.32 18.98 13.77
CA LYS A 146 -11.05 18.50 15.14
C LYS A 146 -10.55 19.63 16.04
N LYS A 147 -9.58 20.43 15.57
CA LYS A 147 -9.02 21.55 16.36
C LYS A 147 -10.09 22.58 16.68
N THR A 148 -10.90 22.95 15.69
CA THR A 148 -12.01 23.89 15.87
C THR A 148 -13.02 23.35 16.87
N PHE A 149 -13.40 22.07 16.76
CA PHE A 149 -14.30 21.40 17.68
C PHE A 149 -13.78 21.44 19.13
N HIS A 150 -12.51 21.09 19.35
CA HIS A 150 -11.90 21.16 20.68
C HIS A 150 -11.90 22.57 21.25
N LYS A 151 -11.53 23.57 20.45
CA LYS A 151 -11.51 24.97 20.88
C LYS A 151 -12.90 25.44 21.34
N VAL A 152 -13.93 25.20 20.52
CA VAL A 152 -15.31 25.58 20.87
C VAL A 152 -15.78 24.83 22.11
N SER A 153 -15.40 23.56 22.25
CA SER A 153 -15.76 22.78 23.43
C SER A 153 -15.08 23.27 24.72
N GLU A 154 -13.80 23.68 24.65
CA GLU A 154 -13.09 24.28 25.78
C GLU A 154 -13.67 25.65 26.16
N GLU A 155 -14.13 26.43 25.19
CA GLU A 155 -14.82 27.71 25.43
C GLU A 155 -16.20 27.51 26.08
N LEU A 156 -16.95 26.48 25.70
CA LEU A 156 -18.25 26.16 26.31
C LEU A 156 -18.13 25.66 27.77
N ASN A 157 -17.00 25.04 28.10
CA ASN A 157 -16.73 24.49 29.43
C ASN A 157 -16.02 25.49 30.38
N ARG A 158 -15.82 26.73 29.94
CA ARG A 158 -15.33 27.86 30.77
C ARG A 158 -16.48 28.69 31.32
#